data_AF-A0A090WT51-F1
#
_entry.id   AF-A0A090WT51-F1
#
_cell.length_a   1.000
_cell.length_b   1.000
_cell.length_c   1.000
_cell.angle_alpha   90.00
_cell.angle_beta   90.00
_cell.angle_gamma   90.00
#
_symmetry.space_group_name_H-M   'P 1'
#
loop_
_entity.id
_entity.type
_entity.pdbx_description
1 polymer ?
#
loop_
_entity_poly.entity_id
_entity_poly.type
_entity_poly.pdbx_seq_one_letter_code
_entity_poly.pdbx_strand_id
1 'polypeptide(L)'
;MKKLSLLFIGVFSMSNIYAQDISDALRYSQDEIQGSARFRALSGAFGALGGDLSSVSINPAGSAVFSQSHASFSLVSADKNNTTNYFGNIEKTNDSKFDLNQGGAAFVFKSNNNSPWRKFTLAIAYDRTNDHNNSWYSAGINTNDDGNFSNSIASYFYDYADGRRLDQISAFPNESIREAYSEIGRAYGFANQQAFLGFESFILEADDISNDANTTYTANVNSGNFEHRYTNVETGYNGKISFNFATQYQDNIYLGINLNSHFIDYQRSTSLLEDNNNGGGN
;
A
#
# COMPACT_ATOMS: atom_id res chain seq x y z
N MET A 1 -6.01 24.64 -28.90
CA MET A 1 -4.60 24.29 -29.21
C MET A 1 -3.72 24.24 -27.97
N LYS A 2 -3.62 25.30 -27.15
CA LYS A 2 -2.78 25.30 -25.92
C LYS A 2 -3.09 24.17 -24.91
N LYS A 3 -4.37 23.77 -24.77
CA LYS A 3 -4.77 22.65 -23.89
C LYS A 3 -4.33 21.27 -24.41
N LEU A 4 -4.23 21.11 -25.72
CA LEU A 4 -3.79 19.85 -26.34
C LEU A 4 -2.27 19.70 -26.20
N SER A 5 -1.51 20.80 -26.34
CA SER A 5 -0.07 20.82 -26.09
C SER A 5 0.28 20.45 -24.64
N LEU A 6 -0.50 20.91 -23.66
CA LEU A 6 -0.33 20.52 -22.26
C LEU A 6 -0.58 19.02 -22.04
N LEU A 7 -1.60 18.46 -22.71
CA LEU A 7 -1.90 17.03 -22.66
C LEU A 7 -0.73 16.19 -23.23
N PHE A 8 -0.17 16.60 -24.37
CA PHE A 8 0.97 15.91 -24.97
C PHE A 8 2.23 15.99 -24.11
N ILE A 9 2.51 17.14 -23.49
CA ILE A 9 3.63 17.27 -22.53
C ILE A 9 3.41 16.33 -21.33
N GLY A 10 2.18 16.26 -20.80
CA GLY A 10 1.82 15.35 -19.71
C GLY A 10 2.05 13.88 -20.06
N VAL A 11 1.59 13.44 -21.24
CA VAL A 11 1.77 12.05 -21.70
C VAL A 11 3.25 11.71 -21.93
N PHE A 12 4.04 12.62 -22.50
CA PHE A 12 5.48 12.40 -22.68
C PHE A 12 6.28 12.42 -21.37
N SER A 13 5.82 13.12 -20.34
CA SER A 13 6.48 13.11 -19.02
C SER A 13 6.25 11.83 -18.20
N MET A 14 5.23 11.02 -18.51
CA MET A 14 4.91 9.81 -17.76
C MET A 14 5.94 8.68 -17.93
N SER A 15 6.72 8.67 -19.02
CA SER A 15 7.71 7.62 -19.29
C SER A 15 8.96 7.68 -18.41
N ASN A 16 9.12 8.73 -17.60
CA ASN A 16 10.29 8.93 -16.74
C ASN A 16 9.97 8.79 -15.24
N ILE A 17 8.76 8.37 -14.88
CA ILE A 17 8.34 8.24 -13.47
C ILE A 17 8.31 6.75 -13.10
N TYR A 18 9.42 6.24 -12.57
CA TYR A 18 9.53 4.89 -12.01
C TYR A 18 9.17 4.86 -10.53
N ALA A 19 7.97 5.32 -10.18
CA ALA A 19 7.53 5.40 -8.78
C ALA A 19 6.71 4.19 -8.31
N GLN A 20 6.23 3.36 -9.24
CA GLN A 20 5.36 2.21 -8.94
C GLN A 20 5.98 0.93 -9.47
N ASP A 21 5.93 -0.12 -8.66
CA ASP A 21 6.38 -1.45 -9.03
C ASP A 21 5.18 -2.32 -9.47
N ILE A 22 5.46 -3.45 -10.14
CA ILE A 22 4.45 -4.42 -10.55
C ILE A 22 3.64 -4.94 -9.35
N SER A 23 4.25 -4.96 -8.17
CA SER A 23 3.61 -5.28 -6.90
C SER A 23 2.47 -4.30 -6.54
N ASP A 24 2.64 -3.01 -6.83
CA ASP A 24 1.62 -1.98 -6.59
C ASP A 24 0.47 -2.11 -7.61
N ALA A 25 0.80 -2.35 -8.88
CA ALA A 25 -0.21 -2.62 -9.90
C ALA A 25 -1.08 -3.83 -9.52
N LEU A 26 -0.45 -4.91 -9.05
CA LEU A 26 -1.16 -6.09 -8.56
C LEU A 26 -2.05 -5.75 -7.36
N ARG A 27 -1.51 -5.08 -6.32
CA ARG A 27 -2.23 -4.70 -5.10
C ARG A 27 -3.49 -3.89 -5.40
N TYR A 28 -3.43 -2.96 -6.34
CA TYR A 28 -4.57 -2.09 -6.69
C TYR A 28 -5.56 -2.74 -7.67
N SER A 29 -5.11 -3.73 -8.44
CA SER A 29 -5.97 -4.46 -9.38
C SER A 29 -6.79 -5.59 -8.74
N GLN A 30 -6.37 -6.05 -7.55
CA GLN A 30 -7.08 -7.10 -6.84
C GLN A 30 -8.27 -6.52 -6.07
N ASP A 31 -9.44 -7.11 -6.32
CA ASP A 31 -10.67 -6.87 -5.57
C ASP A 31 -11.00 -8.10 -4.73
N GLU A 32 -11.42 -7.86 -3.48
CA GLU A 32 -12.00 -8.86 -2.61
C GLU A 32 -13.52 -8.88 -2.77
N ILE A 33 -14.13 -10.03 -2.47
CA ILE A 33 -15.60 -10.15 -2.43
C ILE A 33 -16.10 -9.48 -1.15
N GLN A 34 -16.39 -8.20 -1.28
CA GLN A 34 -16.95 -7.33 -0.26
C GLN A 34 -18.33 -6.85 -0.68
N GLY A 35 -19.18 -6.49 0.29
CA GLY A 35 -20.57 -6.11 0.05
C GLY A 35 -21.47 -6.53 1.19
N SER A 36 -22.78 -6.62 0.91
CA SER A 36 -23.76 -7.09 1.89
C SER A 36 -23.50 -8.54 2.32
N ALA A 37 -24.00 -8.93 3.50
CA ALA A 37 -23.92 -10.32 3.97
C ALA A 37 -24.53 -11.29 2.93
N ARG A 38 -25.61 -10.89 2.27
CA ARG A 38 -26.26 -11.65 1.21
C ARG A 38 -25.35 -11.75 -0.02
N PHE A 39 -24.75 -10.64 -0.43
CA PHE A 39 -23.82 -10.57 -1.56
C PHE A 39 -22.60 -11.48 -1.35
N ARG A 40 -21.98 -11.40 -0.17
CA ARG A 40 -20.81 -12.21 0.19
C ARG A 40 -21.14 -13.68 0.39
N ALA A 41 -22.31 -14.02 0.92
CA ALA A 41 -22.76 -15.42 1.07
C ALA A 41 -22.93 -16.15 -0.28
N LEU A 42 -23.16 -15.42 -1.37
CA LEU A 42 -23.19 -15.96 -2.74
C LEU A 42 -21.87 -15.71 -3.49
N SER A 43 -20.78 -15.42 -2.79
CA SER A 43 -19.46 -15.15 -3.38
C SER A 43 -19.48 -14.07 -4.47
N GLY A 44 -20.34 -13.05 -4.30
CA GLY A 44 -20.49 -11.96 -5.25
C GLY A 44 -21.26 -12.31 -6.54
N ALA A 45 -21.90 -13.48 -6.61
CA ALA A 45 -22.70 -13.93 -7.75
C ALA A 45 -24.07 -13.23 -7.87
N PHE A 46 -24.08 -11.90 -7.80
CA PHE A 46 -25.28 -11.07 -7.84
C PHE A 46 -25.51 -10.32 -9.16
N GLY A 47 -24.64 -10.54 -10.15
CA GLY A 47 -24.78 -9.91 -11.47
C GLY A 47 -26.11 -10.22 -12.16
N ALA A 48 -26.68 -11.41 -11.96
CA ALA A 48 -27.95 -11.82 -12.60
C ALA A 48 -29.21 -11.50 -11.77
N LEU A 49 -29.11 -11.42 -10.44
CA LEU A 49 -30.27 -11.34 -9.55
C LEU A 49 -30.71 -9.90 -9.24
N GLY A 50 -29.77 -8.96 -9.16
CA GLY A 50 -30.06 -7.58 -8.78
C GLY A 50 -30.68 -7.45 -7.37
N GLY A 51 -31.32 -6.30 -7.09
CA GLY A 51 -32.09 -6.08 -5.86
C GLY A 51 -31.27 -6.08 -4.56
N ASP A 52 -29.95 -5.94 -4.65
CA ASP A 52 -29.01 -5.74 -3.54
C ASP A 52 -28.13 -4.52 -3.84
N LEU A 53 -27.80 -3.70 -2.85
CA LEU A 53 -27.06 -2.45 -3.08
C LEU A 53 -25.65 -2.70 -3.61
N SER A 54 -24.98 -3.78 -3.19
CA SER A 54 -23.66 -4.19 -3.71
C SER A 54 -23.76 -4.75 -5.14
N SER A 55 -24.93 -5.26 -5.55
CA SER A 55 -25.16 -5.72 -6.93
C SER A 55 -25.30 -4.58 -7.93
N VAL A 56 -25.72 -3.40 -7.47
CA VAL A 56 -25.96 -2.23 -8.33
C VAL A 56 -24.69 -1.84 -9.05
N SER A 57 -23.54 -1.90 -8.39
CA SER A 57 -22.24 -1.52 -8.96
C SER A 57 -21.74 -2.50 -10.04
N ILE A 58 -22.25 -3.74 -10.06
CA ILE A 58 -21.89 -4.81 -11.00
C ILE A 58 -22.88 -4.89 -12.16
N ASN A 59 -24.18 -4.87 -11.85
CA ASN A 59 -25.26 -4.83 -12.84
C ASN A 59 -26.15 -3.58 -12.59
N PRO A 60 -25.93 -2.50 -13.37
CA PRO A 60 -26.70 -1.27 -13.22
C PRO A 60 -28.22 -1.46 -13.39
N ALA A 61 -28.66 -2.36 -14.27
CA ALA A 61 -30.08 -2.64 -14.48
C ALA A 61 -30.71 -3.36 -13.27
N GLY A 62 -29.89 -4.02 -12.44
CA GLY A 62 -30.31 -4.76 -11.25
C GLY A 62 -31.00 -3.89 -10.19
N SER A 63 -30.79 -2.57 -10.18
CA SER A 63 -31.51 -1.68 -9.26
C SER A 63 -32.97 -1.47 -9.67
N ALA A 64 -33.33 -1.67 -10.94
CA ALA A 64 -34.73 -1.70 -11.36
C ALA A 64 -35.42 -3.01 -10.93
N VAL A 65 -34.75 -3.95 -10.26
CA VAL A 65 -35.40 -5.09 -9.59
C VAL A 65 -36.00 -4.69 -8.24
N PHE A 66 -35.49 -3.65 -7.58
CA PHE A 66 -36.04 -3.18 -6.30
C PHE A 66 -37.54 -2.88 -6.42
N SER A 67 -38.33 -3.49 -5.53
CA SER A 67 -39.79 -3.32 -5.51
C SER A 67 -40.22 -2.07 -4.73
N GLN A 68 -39.37 -1.57 -3.85
CA GLN A 68 -39.59 -0.42 -2.99
C GLN A 68 -38.27 0.28 -2.70
N SER A 69 -38.34 1.54 -2.27
CA SER A 69 -37.16 2.26 -1.79
C SER A 69 -36.57 1.55 -0.58
N HIS A 70 -35.26 1.38 -0.55
CA HIS A 70 -34.54 0.59 0.45
C HIS A 70 -33.17 1.21 0.73
N ALA A 71 -32.77 1.23 2.00
CA ALA A 71 -31.43 1.60 2.42
C ALA A 71 -30.85 0.49 3.29
N SER A 72 -29.57 0.20 3.14
CA SER A 72 -28.87 -0.74 4.01
C SER A 72 -27.41 -0.37 4.17
N PHE A 73 -26.83 -0.86 5.25
CA PHE A 73 -25.41 -0.87 5.50
C PHE A 73 -25.03 -2.26 6.00
N SER A 74 -23.77 -2.64 5.79
CA SER A 74 -23.21 -3.89 6.27
C SER A 74 -21.90 -3.63 6.98
N LEU A 75 -21.68 -4.40 8.03
CA LEU A 75 -20.47 -4.39 8.84
C LEU A 75 -19.76 -5.72 8.64
N VAL A 76 -18.44 -5.70 8.71
CA VAL A 76 -17.59 -6.87 8.57
C VAL A 76 -16.71 -7.01 9.81
N SER A 77 -16.58 -8.24 10.28
CA SER A 77 -15.48 -8.65 11.16
C SER A 77 -14.52 -9.49 10.32
N ALA A 78 -13.25 -9.12 10.32
CA ALA A 78 -12.21 -9.82 9.59
C ALA A 78 -11.03 -10.12 10.51
N ASP A 79 -10.52 -11.33 10.43
CA ASP A 79 -9.36 -11.79 11.18
C ASP A 79 -8.20 -12.02 10.20
N LYS A 80 -7.02 -11.47 10.51
CA LYS A 80 -5.78 -11.69 9.77
C LYS A 80 -4.77 -12.36 10.69
N ASN A 81 -4.33 -13.55 10.30
CA ASN A 81 -3.34 -14.34 11.03
C ASN A 81 -2.08 -14.46 10.17
N ASN A 82 -0.99 -13.86 10.63
CA ASN A 82 0.32 -13.92 9.99
C ASN A 82 1.23 -14.87 10.79
N THR A 83 1.91 -15.76 10.09
CA THR A 83 3.00 -16.57 10.66
C THR A 83 4.26 -16.26 9.90
N THR A 84 5.29 -15.79 10.60
CA THR A 84 6.59 -15.47 9.99
C THR A 84 7.65 -16.41 10.55
N ASN A 85 8.61 -16.79 9.71
CA ASN A 85 9.80 -17.51 10.13
C ASN A 85 11.02 -16.68 9.74
N TYR A 86 11.82 -16.30 10.73
CA TYR A 86 13.02 -15.51 10.53
C TYR A 86 14.15 -16.05 11.41
N PHE A 87 15.26 -16.46 10.78
CA PHE A 87 16.35 -17.21 11.41
C PHE A 87 15.90 -18.40 12.29
N GLY A 88 14.85 -19.12 11.85
CA GLY A 88 14.33 -20.29 12.56
C GLY A 88 13.40 -19.97 13.73
N ASN A 89 13.22 -18.70 14.08
CA ASN A 89 12.23 -18.27 15.05
C ASN A 89 10.86 -18.04 14.37
N ILE A 90 9.81 -18.61 14.94
CA ILE A 90 8.45 -18.56 14.40
C ILE A 90 7.61 -17.61 15.25
N GLU A 91 7.20 -16.51 14.65
CA GLU A 91 6.31 -15.52 15.26
C GLU A 91 4.92 -15.61 14.66
N LYS A 92 3.90 -15.38 15.50
CA LYS A 92 2.49 -15.35 15.08
C LYS A 92 1.86 -14.04 15.49
N THR A 93 1.31 -13.32 14.52
CA THR A 93 0.53 -12.09 14.75
C THR A 93 -0.91 -12.35 14.33
N ASN A 94 -1.86 -12.11 15.24
CA ASN A 94 -3.28 -12.20 14.95
C ASN A 94 -3.92 -10.83 15.16
N ASP A 95 -4.65 -10.35 14.18
CA ASP A 95 -5.38 -9.09 14.24
C ASP A 95 -6.83 -9.30 13.86
N SER A 96 -7.74 -8.67 14.59
CA SER A 96 -9.18 -8.77 14.42
C SER A 96 -9.75 -7.37 14.29
N LYS A 97 -10.35 -7.07 13.14
CA LYS A 97 -10.89 -5.75 12.85
C LYS A 97 -12.38 -5.79 12.55
N PHE A 98 -13.10 -4.83 13.11
CA PHE A 98 -14.48 -4.54 12.79
C PHE A 98 -14.57 -3.26 11.96
N ASP A 99 -15.26 -3.30 10.82
CA ASP A 99 -15.34 -2.17 9.89
C ASP A 99 -16.66 -2.13 9.11
N LEU A 100 -16.96 -0.99 8.49
CA LEU A 100 -18.08 -0.84 7.57
C LEU A 100 -17.60 -1.14 6.14
N ASN A 101 -18.13 -2.20 5.54
CA ASN A 101 -17.70 -2.64 4.21
C ASN A 101 -18.67 -2.24 3.09
N GLN A 102 -19.92 -1.90 3.43
CA GLN A 102 -20.94 -1.57 2.44
C GLN A 102 -22.01 -0.63 3.01
N GLY A 103 -22.51 0.28 2.19
CA GLY A 103 -23.68 1.11 2.52
C GLY A 103 -24.33 1.75 1.30
N GLY A 104 -25.62 2.03 1.36
CA GLY A 104 -26.29 2.70 0.25
C GLY A 104 -27.80 2.81 0.39
N ALA A 105 -28.41 3.41 -0.63
CA ALA A 105 -29.85 3.54 -0.75
C ALA A 105 -30.29 3.47 -2.22
N ALA A 106 -31.45 2.87 -2.45
CA ALA A 106 -32.16 2.83 -3.72
C ALA A 106 -33.55 3.46 -3.53
N PHE A 107 -33.90 4.38 -4.42
CA PHE A 107 -35.18 5.09 -4.44
C PHE A 107 -35.97 4.65 -5.66
N VAL A 108 -37.14 4.06 -5.44
CA VAL A 108 -37.96 3.46 -6.48
C VAL A 108 -39.17 4.32 -6.78
N PHE A 109 -39.32 4.72 -8.04
CA PHE A 109 -40.42 5.53 -8.54
C PHE A 109 -41.23 4.71 -9.55
N LYS A 110 -42.51 4.49 -9.27
CA LYS A 110 -43.41 3.69 -10.11
C LYS A 110 -44.38 4.58 -10.88
N SER A 111 -44.68 4.20 -12.12
CA SER A 111 -45.76 4.84 -12.89
C SER A 111 -47.12 4.39 -12.37
N ASN A 112 -48.01 5.35 -12.09
CA ASN A 112 -49.40 5.09 -11.71
C ASN A 112 -50.34 4.85 -12.91
N ASN A 113 -49.88 5.19 -14.12
CA ASN A 113 -50.67 5.06 -15.35
C ASN A 113 -50.23 3.85 -16.18
N ASN A 114 -50.99 3.54 -17.24
CA ASN A 114 -50.66 2.50 -18.23
C ASN A 114 -49.50 2.92 -19.16
N SER A 115 -48.37 3.33 -18.56
CA SER A 115 -47.14 3.65 -19.26
C SER A 115 -46.37 2.37 -19.58
N PRO A 116 -45.73 2.27 -20.77
CA PRO A 116 -44.71 1.27 -21.04
C PRO A 116 -43.53 1.37 -20.07
N TRP A 117 -43.21 2.56 -19.57
CA TRP A 117 -42.20 2.75 -18.53
C TRP A 117 -42.83 2.53 -17.17
N ARG A 118 -42.62 1.35 -16.59
CA ARG A 118 -43.30 0.91 -15.35
C ARG A 118 -42.67 1.54 -14.11
N LYS A 119 -41.35 1.71 -14.12
CA LYS A 119 -40.57 2.10 -12.95
C LYS A 119 -39.23 2.68 -13.37
N PHE A 120 -38.72 3.64 -12.59
CA PHE A 120 -37.29 3.96 -12.56
C PHE A 120 -36.76 3.94 -11.13
N THR A 121 -35.45 3.70 -11.01
CA THR A 121 -34.72 3.65 -9.75
C THR A 121 -33.53 4.59 -9.82
N LEU A 122 -33.31 5.34 -8.74
CA LEU A 122 -32.07 6.06 -8.49
C LEU A 122 -31.39 5.41 -7.29
N ALA A 123 -30.11 5.06 -7.39
CA ALA A 123 -29.39 4.47 -6.27
C ALA A 123 -28.01 5.08 -6.08
N ILE A 124 -27.58 5.12 -4.82
CA ILE A 124 -26.21 5.40 -4.41
C ILE A 124 -25.74 4.22 -3.58
N ALA A 125 -24.57 3.68 -3.93
CA ALA A 125 -23.96 2.56 -3.22
C ALA A 125 -22.48 2.84 -2.99
N TYR A 126 -22.02 2.53 -1.79
CA TYR A 126 -20.63 2.48 -1.40
C TYR A 126 -20.28 1.02 -1.10
N ASP A 127 -19.21 0.55 -1.74
CA ASP A 127 -18.60 -0.75 -1.49
C ASP A 127 -17.10 -0.54 -1.22
N ARG A 128 -16.58 -1.07 -0.12
CA ARG A 128 -15.13 -1.26 0.06
C ARG A 128 -14.72 -2.43 -0.81
N THR A 129 -13.82 -2.27 -1.78
CA THR A 129 -13.45 -3.36 -2.70
C THR A 129 -12.20 -4.12 -2.30
N ASN A 130 -11.34 -3.56 -1.45
CA ASN A 130 -10.17 -4.25 -0.92
C ASN A 130 -9.79 -3.69 0.46
N ASP A 131 -9.15 -4.47 1.33
CA ASP A 131 -8.70 -4.10 2.67
C ASP A 131 -7.21 -4.36 2.86
N HIS A 132 -6.42 -3.29 2.88
CA HIS A 132 -4.97 -3.36 2.96
C HIS A 132 -4.43 -3.41 4.40
N ASN A 133 -5.29 -3.34 5.42
CA ASN A 133 -4.83 -3.33 6.81
C ASN A 133 -4.14 -4.64 7.17
N ASN A 134 -2.85 -4.62 7.48
CA ASN A 134 -2.10 -5.81 7.81
C ASN A 134 -0.90 -5.44 8.70
N SER A 135 -0.75 -6.11 9.82
CA SER A 135 0.37 -5.88 10.74
C SER A 135 1.02 -7.20 11.09
N TRP A 136 2.34 -7.25 10.98
CA TRP A 136 3.12 -8.38 11.39
C TRP A 136 4.54 -7.94 11.72
N TYR A 137 5.21 -8.72 12.55
CA TYR A 137 6.64 -8.62 12.73
C TYR A 137 7.28 -9.99 12.60
N SER A 138 8.54 -9.99 12.22
CA SER A 138 9.41 -11.16 12.23
C SER A 138 10.63 -10.84 13.06
N ALA A 139 10.98 -11.72 13.98
CA ALA A 139 12.15 -11.55 14.84
C ALA A 139 12.98 -12.83 14.87
N GLY A 140 14.29 -12.71 15.05
CA GLY A 140 15.20 -13.86 15.12
C GLY A 140 16.66 -13.42 15.28
N ILE A 141 17.49 -14.35 15.77
CA ILE A 141 18.91 -14.11 15.99
C ILE A 141 19.68 -14.55 14.75
N ASN A 142 20.38 -13.61 14.12
CA ASN A 142 21.26 -13.91 12.99
C ASN A 142 22.62 -14.42 13.48
N THR A 143 22.82 -15.73 13.40
CA THR A 143 24.06 -16.39 13.80
C THR A 143 25.04 -16.63 12.66
N ASN A 144 24.78 -16.09 11.46
CA ASN A 144 25.65 -16.26 10.30
C ASN A 144 26.85 -15.30 10.38
N ASP A 145 27.65 -15.43 11.44
CA ASP A 145 28.86 -14.63 11.63
C ASP A 145 29.98 -15.14 10.69
N ASP A 146 30.50 -14.25 9.84
CA ASP A 146 31.66 -14.50 8.97
C ASP A 146 33.00 -14.12 9.63
N GLY A 147 32.97 -13.79 10.93
CA GLY A 147 34.09 -13.25 11.70
C GLY A 147 34.18 -11.72 11.63
N ASN A 148 33.27 -11.06 10.92
CA ASN A 148 33.16 -9.62 10.82
C ASN A 148 31.76 -9.17 11.31
N PHE A 149 30.96 -8.59 10.41
CA PHE A 149 29.65 -8.01 10.72
C PHE A 149 28.65 -8.26 9.57
N SER A 150 28.88 -9.27 8.73
CA SER A 150 27.99 -9.60 7.60
C SER A 150 26.55 -9.95 8.02
N ASN A 151 26.37 -10.34 9.28
CA ASN A 151 25.08 -10.61 9.88
C ASN A 151 24.39 -9.39 10.51
N SER A 152 25.04 -8.23 10.54
CA SER A 152 24.51 -6.95 11.03
C SER A 152 24.05 -6.04 9.88
N ILE A 153 23.12 -5.13 10.16
CA ILE A 153 22.72 -4.02 9.29
C ILE A 153 23.90 -3.11 8.91
N ALA A 154 24.98 -3.11 9.69
CA ALA A 154 26.20 -2.40 9.32
C ALA A 154 26.77 -2.88 7.98
N SER A 155 26.60 -4.16 7.63
CA SER A 155 27.00 -4.72 6.33
C SER A 155 26.31 -4.03 5.16
N TYR A 156 25.02 -3.73 5.30
CA TYR A 156 24.24 -3.01 4.28
C TYR A 156 24.89 -1.66 3.97
N PHE A 157 25.20 -0.87 5.00
CA PHE A 157 25.81 0.44 4.81
C PHE A 157 27.25 0.32 4.29
N TYR A 158 28.01 -0.64 4.79
CA TYR A 158 29.38 -0.90 4.36
C TYR A 158 29.46 -1.23 2.87
N ASP A 159 28.59 -2.10 2.36
CA ASP A 159 28.53 -2.47 0.93
C ASP A 159 28.26 -1.25 0.03
N TYR A 160 27.55 -0.25 0.54
CA TYR A 160 27.36 1.02 -0.14
C TYR A 160 28.51 2.00 0.06
N ALA A 161 29.30 1.91 1.12
CA ALA A 161 30.39 2.85 1.40
C ALA A 161 31.73 2.42 0.76
N ASP A 162 32.04 1.13 0.77
CA ASP A 162 33.34 0.61 0.34
C ASP A 162 33.68 1.05 -1.10
N GLY A 163 34.90 1.57 -1.27
CA GLY A 163 35.39 2.12 -2.54
C GLY A 163 34.87 3.51 -2.94
N ARG A 164 33.99 4.14 -2.15
CA ARG A 164 33.53 5.53 -2.39
C ARG A 164 34.38 6.52 -1.63
N ARG A 165 34.55 7.72 -2.17
CA ARG A 165 35.35 8.75 -1.52
C ARG A 165 34.58 9.40 -0.37
N LEU A 166 35.28 9.71 0.72
CA LEU A 166 34.71 10.34 1.91
C LEU A 166 33.96 11.64 1.57
N ASP A 167 34.52 12.51 0.74
CA ASP A 167 33.90 13.78 0.30
C ASP A 167 32.61 13.61 -0.53
N GLN A 168 32.25 12.38 -0.90
CA GLN A 168 31.04 12.05 -1.64
C GLN A 168 29.96 11.42 -0.76
N ILE A 169 30.26 11.18 0.52
CA ILE A 169 29.39 10.49 1.47
C ILE A 169 29.39 11.13 2.86
N SER A 170 29.93 12.34 3.03
CA SER A 170 29.93 13.08 4.30
C SER A 170 29.42 14.51 4.11
N ALA A 171 28.99 15.14 5.19
CA ALA A 171 28.59 16.54 5.18
C ALA A 171 29.82 17.48 5.23
N PHE A 172 29.80 18.57 4.44
CA PHE A 172 30.87 19.57 4.50
C PHE A 172 30.77 20.48 5.74
N PRO A 173 31.87 21.16 6.12
CA PRO A 173 31.83 22.14 7.21
C PRO A 173 30.78 23.24 6.97
N ASN A 174 29.86 23.39 7.91
CA ASN A 174 28.71 24.32 7.88
C ASN A 174 27.55 23.93 6.94
N GLU A 175 27.52 22.70 6.43
CA GLU A 175 26.36 22.13 5.73
C GLU A 175 25.45 21.38 6.72
N SER A 176 24.14 21.48 6.57
CA SER A 176 23.25 20.64 7.39
C SER A 176 23.16 19.22 6.83
N ILE A 177 22.99 18.21 7.70
CA ILE A 177 22.83 16.79 7.30
C ILE A 177 21.74 16.61 6.22
N ARG A 178 20.65 17.39 6.31
CA ARG A 178 19.55 17.34 5.33
C ARG A 178 19.98 17.86 3.96
N GLU A 179 20.74 18.95 3.92
CA GLU A 179 21.25 19.53 2.67
C GLU A 179 22.26 18.57 2.04
N ALA A 180 23.24 18.09 2.83
CA ALA A 180 24.24 17.12 2.37
C ALA A 180 23.59 15.86 1.80
N TYR A 181 22.64 15.25 2.52
CA TYR A 181 21.91 14.06 2.05
C TYR A 181 21.19 14.30 0.72
N SER A 182 20.56 15.47 0.56
CA SER A 182 19.84 15.83 -0.68
C SER A 182 20.79 16.09 -1.84
N GLU A 183 21.88 16.82 -1.62
CA GLU A 183 22.85 17.17 -2.67
C GLU A 183 23.69 15.96 -3.10
N ILE A 184 24.12 15.11 -2.16
CA ILE A 184 24.79 13.82 -2.46
C ILE A 184 23.87 12.93 -3.30
N GLY A 185 22.59 12.84 -2.94
CA GLY A 185 21.60 12.11 -3.73
C GLY A 185 21.45 12.65 -5.15
N ARG A 186 21.49 13.98 -5.32
CA ARG A 186 21.41 14.62 -6.63
C ARG A 186 22.68 14.43 -7.46
N ALA A 187 23.85 14.53 -6.84
CA ALA A 187 25.14 14.51 -7.52
C ALA A 187 25.63 13.09 -7.84
N TYR A 188 25.46 12.16 -6.90
CA TYR A 188 26.05 10.82 -6.95
C TYR A 188 25.02 9.69 -6.93
N GLY A 189 23.81 9.94 -6.43
CA GLY A 189 22.69 8.99 -6.45
C GLY A 189 22.48 8.20 -5.16
N PHE A 190 21.56 7.23 -5.23
CA PHE A 190 21.07 6.45 -4.08
C PHE A 190 22.18 5.75 -3.31
N ALA A 191 23.16 5.16 -3.99
CA ALA A 191 24.22 4.41 -3.32
C ALA A 191 25.04 5.28 -2.35
N ASN A 192 25.37 6.51 -2.76
CA ASN A 192 26.10 7.44 -1.91
C ASN A 192 25.23 7.97 -0.75
N GLN A 193 23.92 8.09 -0.94
CA GLN A 193 23.00 8.41 0.15
C GLN A 193 22.97 7.32 1.22
N GLN A 194 23.00 6.04 0.83
CA GLN A 194 23.04 4.95 1.79
C GLN A 194 24.38 4.94 2.55
N ALA A 195 25.50 5.09 1.84
CA ALA A 195 26.81 5.23 2.46
C ALA A 195 26.86 6.41 3.46
N PHE A 196 26.33 7.57 3.06
CA PHE A 196 26.23 8.76 3.90
C PHE A 196 25.45 8.51 5.17
N LEU A 197 24.31 7.81 5.10
CA LEU A 197 23.53 7.49 6.29
C LEU A 197 24.32 6.63 7.26
N GLY A 198 25.04 5.61 6.79
CA GLY A 198 25.85 4.77 7.66
C GLY A 198 27.04 5.49 8.28
N PHE A 199 27.68 6.39 7.53
CA PHE A 199 28.80 7.20 8.02
C PHE A 199 28.35 8.27 9.03
N GLU A 200 27.35 9.09 8.69
CA GLU A 200 26.85 10.17 9.57
C GLU A 200 26.08 9.66 10.79
N SER A 201 25.64 8.39 10.78
CA SER A 201 25.08 7.71 11.96
C SER A 201 26.13 6.99 12.81
N PHE A 202 27.43 7.10 12.49
CA PHE A 202 28.54 6.43 13.17
C PHE A 202 28.44 4.89 13.19
N ILE A 203 27.69 4.30 12.25
CA ILE A 203 27.72 2.86 12.00
C ILE A 203 29.03 2.49 11.30
N LEU A 204 29.53 3.38 10.45
CA LEU A 204 30.80 3.26 9.75
C LEU A 204 31.75 4.38 10.15
N GLU A 205 33.03 4.06 10.18
CA GLU A 205 34.13 5.01 10.34
C GLU A 205 35.05 4.95 9.12
N ALA A 206 35.60 6.10 8.72
CA ALA A 206 36.63 6.17 7.70
C ALA A 206 38.01 5.87 8.32
N ASP A 207 38.86 5.16 7.59
CA ASP A 207 40.22 4.85 8.06
C ASP A 207 41.06 6.13 8.26
N ASP A 208 40.91 7.10 7.35
CA ASP A 208 41.44 8.47 7.50
C ASP A 208 40.36 9.53 7.30
N ILE A 209 39.78 9.99 8.41
CA ILE A 209 38.76 11.05 8.46
C ILE A 209 39.25 12.41 7.94
N SER A 210 40.57 12.64 7.91
CA SER A 210 41.16 13.90 7.48
C SER A 210 41.45 13.95 5.97
N ASN A 211 41.25 12.83 5.28
CA ASN A 211 41.53 12.67 3.87
C ASN A 211 40.23 12.51 3.06
N ASP A 212 39.85 13.57 2.35
CA ASP A 212 38.71 13.57 1.43
C ASP A 212 38.77 12.48 0.34
N ALA A 213 39.97 11.94 0.06
CA ALA A 213 40.16 10.85 -0.89
C ALA A 213 40.14 9.45 -0.25
N ASN A 214 39.89 9.32 1.06
CA ASN A 214 39.70 8.03 1.72
C ASN A 214 38.59 7.22 1.04
N THR A 215 38.83 5.93 0.80
CA THR A 215 37.84 5.02 0.21
C THR A 215 37.61 3.74 1.02
N THR A 216 38.23 3.66 2.21
CA THR A 216 38.23 2.49 3.08
C THR A 216 37.50 2.82 4.37
N TYR A 217 36.65 1.89 4.80
CA TYR A 217 35.77 2.08 5.94
C TYR A 217 35.80 0.86 6.86
N THR A 218 35.43 1.04 8.12
CA THR A 218 35.25 -0.03 9.08
C THR A 218 33.92 0.15 9.79
N ALA A 219 33.21 -0.93 10.11
CA ALA A 219 31.98 -0.82 10.88
C ALA A 219 32.29 -0.74 12.38
N ASN A 220 31.59 0.14 13.09
CA ASN A 220 31.68 0.29 14.54
C ASN A 220 30.76 -0.71 15.26
N VAL A 221 30.86 -1.98 14.90
CA VAL A 221 30.13 -3.09 15.53
C VAL A 221 31.07 -4.27 15.75
N ASN A 222 30.89 -4.99 16.85
CA ASN A 222 31.70 -6.16 17.17
C ASN A 222 31.10 -7.44 16.55
N SER A 223 31.97 -8.35 16.12
CA SER A 223 31.59 -9.70 15.70
C SER A 223 30.78 -10.41 16.79
N GLY A 224 29.82 -11.21 16.35
CA GLY A 224 28.96 -12.01 17.21
C GLY A 224 27.55 -12.09 16.65
N ASN A 225 26.56 -12.31 17.51
CA ASN A 225 25.18 -12.51 17.10
C ASN A 225 24.37 -11.22 17.18
N PHE A 226 23.51 -11.00 16.20
CA PHE A 226 22.62 -9.83 16.15
C PHE A 226 21.16 -10.30 16.22
N GLU A 227 20.39 -9.74 17.15
CA GLU A 227 18.95 -9.95 17.21
C GLU A 227 18.27 -8.92 16.32
N HIS A 228 17.51 -9.41 15.35
CA HIS A 228 16.79 -8.57 14.41
C HIS A 228 15.30 -8.66 14.68
N ARG A 229 14.63 -7.53 14.57
CA ARG A 229 13.18 -7.42 14.54
C ARG A 229 12.76 -6.53 13.40
N TYR A 230 12.10 -7.12 12.41
CA TYR A 230 11.47 -6.41 11.32
C TYR A 230 9.96 -6.31 11.57
N THR A 231 9.40 -5.11 11.52
CA THR A 231 7.98 -4.84 11.68
C THR A 231 7.43 -4.21 10.42
N ASN A 232 6.30 -4.71 9.94
CA ASN A 232 5.59 -4.20 8.78
C ASN A 232 4.14 -3.89 9.17
N VAL A 233 3.75 -2.62 9.00
CA VAL A 233 2.39 -2.14 9.27
C VAL A 233 1.86 -1.51 7.98
N GLU A 234 0.81 -2.12 7.45
CA GLU A 234 0.07 -1.69 6.27
C GLU A 234 -1.31 -1.23 6.70
N THR A 235 -1.76 -0.10 6.14
CA THR A 235 -3.10 0.45 6.38
C THR A 235 -3.69 0.99 5.08
N GLY A 236 -5.02 1.17 5.09
CA GLY A 236 -5.76 1.69 3.95
C GLY A 236 -6.71 0.66 3.34
N TYR A 237 -7.35 1.05 2.24
CA TYR A 237 -8.36 0.26 1.55
C TYR A 237 -8.64 0.80 0.14
N ASN A 238 -9.27 -0.03 -0.69
CA ASN A 238 -9.88 0.44 -1.93
C ASN A 238 -11.38 0.58 -1.72
N GLY A 239 -11.97 1.64 -2.27
CA GLY A 239 -13.40 1.88 -2.21
C GLY A 239 -13.99 2.31 -3.54
N LYS A 240 -15.29 2.10 -3.66
CA LYS A 240 -16.07 2.41 -4.86
C LYS A 240 -17.40 3.04 -4.45
N ILE A 241 -17.67 4.23 -4.96
CA ILE A 241 -18.98 4.88 -4.87
C ILE A 241 -19.63 4.79 -6.25
N SER A 242 -20.85 4.27 -6.30
CA SER A 242 -21.62 4.07 -7.52
C SER A 242 -22.90 4.88 -7.46
N PHE A 243 -23.07 5.80 -8.41
CA PHE A 243 -24.34 6.44 -8.69
C PHE A 243 -25.02 5.70 -9.83
N ASN A 244 -26.26 5.29 -9.61
CA ASN A 244 -26.98 4.42 -10.51
C ASN A 244 -28.33 5.02 -10.90
N PHE A 245 -28.66 4.88 -12.17
CA PHE A 245 -30.01 5.04 -12.68
C PHE A 245 -30.42 3.77 -13.42
N ALA A 246 -31.62 3.26 -13.15
CA ALA A 246 -32.20 2.17 -13.92
C ALA A 246 -33.68 2.38 -14.18
N THR A 247 -34.19 1.72 -15.21
CA THR A 247 -35.59 1.80 -15.62
C THR A 247 -36.09 0.45 -16.11
N GLN A 248 -37.38 0.22 -15.92
CA GLN A 248 -38.09 -0.95 -16.38
C GLN A 248 -39.05 -0.55 -17.50
N TYR A 249 -38.83 -1.13 -18.68
CA TYR A 249 -39.71 -1.02 -19.83
C TYR A 249 -40.55 -2.29 -19.98
N GLN A 250 -41.87 -2.09 -20.00
CA GLN A 250 -42.89 -3.13 -19.88
C GLN A 250 -42.58 -4.03 -18.68
N ASP A 251 -42.67 -5.34 -18.82
CA ASP A 251 -42.48 -6.27 -17.70
C ASP A 251 -41.11 -6.96 -17.70
N ASN A 252 -40.38 -6.91 -18.83
CA ASN A 252 -39.27 -7.82 -19.08
C ASN A 252 -37.94 -7.12 -19.40
N ILE A 253 -37.94 -5.83 -19.74
CA ILE A 253 -36.73 -5.12 -20.16
C ILE A 253 -36.27 -4.19 -19.03
N TYR A 254 -35.08 -4.45 -18.52
CA TYR A 254 -34.43 -3.66 -17.48
C TYR A 254 -33.17 -3.03 -18.08
N LEU A 255 -33.08 -1.71 -17.99
CA LEU A 255 -31.93 -0.94 -18.47
C LEU A 255 -31.36 -0.15 -17.31
N GLY A 256 -30.03 -0.01 -17.27
CA GLY A 256 -29.40 0.81 -16.25
C GLY A 256 -28.03 1.32 -16.68
N ILE A 257 -27.61 2.38 -16.01
CA ILE A 257 -26.30 3.01 -16.18
C ILE A 257 -25.72 3.32 -14.80
N ASN A 258 -24.40 3.14 -14.68
CA ASN A 258 -23.64 3.51 -13.50
C ASN A 258 -22.59 4.56 -13.83
N LEU A 259 -22.37 5.45 -12.87
CA LEU A 259 -21.18 6.25 -12.75
C LEU A 259 -20.45 5.81 -11.48
N ASN A 260 -19.29 5.16 -11.65
CA ASN A 260 -18.48 4.64 -10.56
C ASN A 260 -17.27 5.55 -10.32
N SER A 261 -17.06 5.96 -9.08
CA SER A 261 -15.85 6.63 -8.62
C SER A 261 -15.06 5.68 -7.73
N HIS A 262 -13.79 5.49 -8.03
CA HIS A 262 -12.88 4.65 -7.27
C HIS A 262 -11.93 5.50 -6.46
N PHE A 263 -11.53 4.99 -5.30
CA PHE A 263 -10.53 5.60 -4.46
C PHE A 263 -9.68 4.50 -3.84
N ILE A 264 -8.40 4.82 -3.69
CA ILE A 264 -7.35 3.89 -3.28
C ILE A 264 -6.54 4.64 -2.23
N ASP A 265 -6.42 4.03 -1.05
CA ASP A 265 -5.54 4.49 0.02
C ASP A 265 -4.68 3.31 0.46
N TYR A 266 -3.36 3.49 0.46
CA TYR A 266 -2.42 2.49 0.92
C TYR A 266 -1.23 3.20 1.56
N GLN A 267 -0.95 2.84 2.81
CA GLN A 267 0.18 3.34 3.57
C GLN A 267 0.91 2.15 4.17
N ARG A 268 2.24 2.13 4.01
CA ARG A 268 3.10 1.11 4.60
C ARG A 268 4.19 1.77 5.41
N SER A 269 4.36 1.29 6.64
CA SER A 269 5.48 1.60 7.51
C SER A 269 6.25 0.32 7.78
N THR A 270 7.58 0.37 7.60
CA THR A 270 8.49 -0.73 7.87
C THR A 270 9.56 -0.26 8.82
N SER A 271 9.89 -1.07 9.82
CA SER A 271 10.95 -0.79 10.78
C SER A 271 11.82 -2.01 10.92
N LEU A 272 13.14 -1.83 10.86
CA LEU A 272 14.11 -2.82 11.30
C LEU A 272 14.75 -2.30 12.58
N LEU A 273 14.83 -3.16 13.59
CA LEU A 273 15.55 -2.92 14.82
C LEU A 273 16.56 -4.05 14.99
N GLU A 274 17.79 -3.68 15.32
CA GLU A 274 18.89 -4.60 15.54
C GLU A 274 19.50 -4.31 16.92
N ASP A 275 19.61 -5.35 17.73
CA ASP A 275 20.25 -5.32 19.04
C ASP A 275 21.37 -6.37 19.10
N ASN A 276 22.41 -6.13 19.90
CA ASN A 276 23.46 -7.13 20.15
C ASN A 276 24.02 -7.00 21.58
N ASN A 277 24.65 -8.07 22.05
CA ASN A 277 25.37 -8.12 23.33
C ASN A 277 26.86 -8.45 23.12
N ASN A 278 27.40 -8.12 21.94
CA ASN A 278 28.74 -8.57 21.52
C ASN A 278 29.89 -7.84 22.24
N GLY A 279 29.57 -6.84 23.08
CA GLY A 279 30.52 -6.13 23.94
C GLY A 279 31.35 -5.09 23.19
N GLY A 280 31.02 -3.82 23.37
CA GLY A 280 31.75 -2.65 22.85
C GLY A 280 30.82 -1.68 22.10
N GLY A 281 30.80 -0.41 22.55
CA GLY A 281 30.18 0.75 21.89
C GLY A 281 28.66 0.91 22.06
N ASN A 282 28.24 2.02 22.69
CA ASN A 282 26.85 2.52 22.67
C ASN A 282 26.53 3.19 21.34
#